data_AF-A0A836QG07-F1
#
_entry.id   AF-A0A836QG07-F1
#
_cell.length_a   1.000
_cell.length_b   1.000
_cell.length_c   1.000
_cell.angle_alpha   90.00
_cell.angle_beta   90.00
_cell.angle_gamma   90.00
#
_symmetry.space_group_name_H-M   'P 1'
#
loop_
_entity.id
_entity.type
_entity.pdbx_description
1 polymer ?
#
loop_
_entity_poly.entity_id
_entity_poly.type
_entity_poly.pdbx_seq_one_letter_code
_entity_poly.pdbx_strand_id
1 'polypeptide(L)' 'MIVVDTHCHAGVHKYEPVDFLLFHMEKARVDKAVLIQYGGNTDN' A
#
# COMPACT_ATOMS: atom_id res chain seq x y z
N MET A 1 -8.87 -14.77 11.48
CA MET A 1 -7.47 -14.81 11.00
C MET A 1 -7.17 -13.43 10.44
N ILE A 2 -6.05 -12.81 10.82
CA ILE A 2 -5.65 -11.49 10.30
C ILE A 2 -4.71 -11.73 9.11
N VAL A 3 -4.96 -11.06 7.99
CA VAL A 3 -4.09 -11.05 6.81
C VAL A 3 -3.30 -9.75 6.79
N VAL A 4 -1.97 -9.87 6.77
CA VAL A 4 -1.06 -8.73 6.75
C VAL A 4 -0.22 -8.78 5.49
N ASP A 5 -0.31 -7.74 4.66
CA ASP A 5 0.67 -7.49 3.61
C ASP A 5 1.92 -6.88 4.24
N THR A 6 2.98 -7.68 4.35
CA THR A 6 4.21 -7.27 5.02
C THR A 6 5.10 -6.36 4.18
N HIS A 7 4.79 -6.15 2.89
CA HIS A 7 5.61 -5.32 2.00
C HIS A 7 4.79 -4.84 0.79
N CYS A 8 4.37 -3.57 0.79
CA CYS A 8 3.75 -2.95 -0.38
C CYS A 8 4.34 -1.57 -0.69
N HIS A 9 4.17 -1.13 -1.94
CA HIS A 9 4.55 0.21 -2.38
C HIS A 9 3.31 0.95 -2.90
N ALA A 10 3.18 2.23 -2.55
CA ALA A 10 2.22 3.18 -3.12
C ALA A 10 2.95 4.51 -3.35
N GLY A 11 2.45 5.34 -4.27
CA GLY A 11 3.01 6.67 -4.52
C GLY A 11 2.83 7.18 -5.94
N VAL A 12 2.34 8.42 -6.07
CA VAL A 12 1.87 9.06 -7.32
C VAL A 12 2.85 9.12 -8.51
N HIS A 13 4.16 8.97 -8.29
CA HIS A 13 5.14 9.06 -9.39
C HIS A 13 5.57 7.71 -10.00
N LYS A 14 5.33 6.58 -9.31
CA LYS A 14 5.81 5.26 -9.74
C LYS A 14 4.80 4.13 -9.54
N TYR A 15 3.94 4.25 -8.54
CA TYR A 15 2.93 3.27 -8.17
C TYR A 15 1.55 3.92 -8.19
N GLU A 16 0.52 3.17 -7.83
CA GLU A 16 -0.78 3.75 -7.59
C GLU A 16 -0.78 4.55 -6.27
N PRO A 17 -1.60 5.61 -6.17
CA PRO A 17 -1.79 6.36 -4.92
C PRO A 17 -2.29 5.46 -3.78
N VAL A 18 -2.08 5.89 -2.54
CA VAL A 18 -2.49 5.13 -1.34
C VAL A 18 -3.98 4.77 -1.32
N ASP A 19 -4.85 5.57 -1.94
CA ASP A 19 -6.29 5.31 -2.03
C ASP A 19 -6.62 4.00 -2.77
N PHE A 20 -5.86 3.67 -3.81
CA PHE A 20 -6.04 2.42 -4.55
C PHE A 20 -5.61 1.21 -3.71
N LEU A 21 -4.53 1.34 -2.93
CA LEU A 21 -4.13 0.32 -1.97
C LEU A 21 -5.26 0.06 -0.96
N LEU A 22 -5.88 1.10 -0.41
CA LEU A 22 -7.01 0.96 0.51
C LEU A 22 -8.22 0.28 -0.14
N PHE A 23 -8.57 0.66 -1.37
CA PHE A 23 -9.62 0.00 -2.15
C PHE A 23 -9.33 -1.49 -2.37
N HIS A 24 -8.11 -1.84 -2.75
CA HIS A 24 -7.72 -3.24 -2.95
C HIS A 24 -7.72 -4.03 -1.63
N MET A 25 -7.24 -3.45 -0.54
CA MET A 25 -7.27 -4.07 0.78
C MET A 25 -8.71 -4.40 1.21
N GLU A 26 -9.65 -3.48 1.00
CA GLU A 26 -11.08 -3.70 1.29
C GLU A 26 -11.63 -4.87 0.46
N LYS A 27 -11.37 -4.89 -0.86
CA LYS A 27 -11.88 -5.94 -1.76
C LYS A 27 -11.23 -7.30 -1.50
N ALA A 28 -9.95 -7.33 -1.15
CA ALA A 28 -9.18 -8.55 -0.96
C ALA A 28 -9.21 -9.08 0.49
N ARG A 29 -9.83 -8.36 1.42
CA ARG A 29 -9.85 -8.68 2.86
C ARG A 29 -8.44 -8.74 3.47
N VAL A 30 -7.61 -7.76 3.13
CA VAL A 30 -6.30 -7.53 3.77
C VAL A 30 -6.49 -6.54 4.91
N ASP A 31 -6.16 -6.94 6.13
CA ASP A 31 -6.46 -6.15 7.34
C ASP A 31 -5.42 -5.05 7.59
N LYS A 32 -4.16 -5.30 7.21
CA LYS A 32 -3.03 -4.39 7.48
C LYS A 32 -2.01 -4.48 6.34
N ALA A 33 -1.31 -3.38 6.09
CA ALA A 33 -0.22 -3.33 5.15
C ALA A 33 0.95 -2.52 5.72
N VAL A 34 2.18 -2.91 5.39
CA VAL A 34 3.38 -2.12 5.65
C VAL A 34 3.75 -1.36 4.38
N LEU A 35 3.57 -0.04 4.41
CA LEU A 35 3.91 0.83 3.30
C LEU A 35 5.42 1.12 3.28
N ILE A 36 6.08 0.73 2.20
CA ILE A 36 7.51 0.92 1.98
C ILE A 36 7.74 2.08 1.01
N GLN A 37 8.45 3.11 1.48
CA GLN A 37 8.90 4.22 0.63
C GLN A 37 9.93 3.72 -0.39
N TYR A 38 9.93 4.33 -1.58
CA TYR A 38 10.97 4.08 -2.58
C TYR A 38 11.97 5.23 -2.58
N GLY A 39 13.24 4.91 -2.92
CA GLY A 39 14.37 5.82 -2.75
C GLY A 39 14.11 7.21 -3.32
N GLY A 40 14.22 8.23 -2.46
CA GLY A 40 14.08 9.64 -2.83
C GLY A 40 12.65 10.19 -2.83
N ASN A 41 11.63 9.36 -2.58
CA ASN A 41 10.26 9.84 -2.41
C ASN A 41 9.63 9.37 -1.10
N THR A 42 9.27 10.33 -0.25
CA THR A 42 8.58 10.10 1.02
C THR A 42 7.10 10.42 0.96
N ASP A 43 6.64 11.00 -0.15
CA ASP A 43 5.26 11.43 -0.39
C ASP A 43 4.47 10.33 -1.11
N ASN A 44 3.26 10.05 -0.62
CA ASN A 44 2.40 8.95 -1.06
C ASN A 44 1.19 9.40 -1.86
#